data_AF-A0ABD0JQZ7-F1
#
_entry.id   AF-A0ABD0JQZ7-F1
#
_cell.length_a   1.000
_cell.length_b   1.000
_cell.length_c   1.000
_cell.angle_alpha   90.00
_cell.angle_beta   90.00
_cell.angle_gamma   90.00
#
_symmetry.space_group_name_H-M   'P 1'
#
loop_
_entity.id
_entity.type
_entity.pdbx_description
1 polymer ?
#
loop_
_entity_poly.entity_id
_entity_poly.type
_entity_poly.pdbx_seq_one_letter_code
_entity_poly.pdbx_strand_id
1 'polypeptide(L)'
;MQTTQNTMNKTILRYCTSVCHVMLGTARQCTVCHVMLGTARQCTVCHVMLGTARQCTVCHVMLGTARQCTVCHVMLGTARQCTVCHVMLGTARQCTCTSF
;
A
#
# COMPACT_ATOMS: atom_id res chain seq x y z
N MET A 1 -10.66 -25.23 -0.43
CA MET A 1 -10.54 -25.56 1.01
C MET A 1 -9.15 -25.21 1.49
N GLN A 2 -8.96 -23.98 1.98
CA GLN A 2 -7.95 -23.61 2.98
C GLN A 2 -8.27 -22.19 3.43
N THR A 3 -9.23 -22.12 4.35
CA THR A 3 -9.40 -21.03 5.29
C THR A 3 -8.19 -21.04 6.23
N THR A 4 -7.17 -20.23 5.92
CA THR A 4 -6.17 -19.88 6.92
C THR A 4 -6.53 -18.49 7.44
N GLN A 5 -7.36 -18.50 8.48
CA GLN A 5 -7.54 -17.35 9.34
C GLN A 5 -6.18 -16.89 9.85
N ASN A 6 -5.98 -15.58 9.86
CA ASN A 6 -5.20 -14.90 10.90
C ASN A 6 -3.76 -15.39 11.12
N THR A 7 -2.79 -14.88 10.33
CA THR A 7 -1.40 -14.84 10.81
C THR A 7 -1.21 -13.56 11.64
N MET A 8 -1.76 -13.54 12.86
CA MET A 8 -1.21 -12.68 13.91
C MET A 8 0.20 -13.19 14.24
N ASN A 9 1.24 -12.69 13.58
CA ASN A 9 2.56 -12.48 14.21
C ASN A 9 3.61 -11.93 13.25
N LYS A 10 4.14 -10.74 13.56
CA LYS A 10 5.58 -10.37 13.60
C LYS A 10 6.58 -11.03 12.62
N THR A 11 6.21 -11.34 11.38
CA THR A 11 7.10 -12.08 10.48
C THR A 11 7.05 -11.50 9.08
N ILE A 12 8.23 -11.39 8.46
CA ILE A 12 8.38 -11.05 7.05
C ILE A 12 7.54 -12.05 6.23
N LEU A 13 6.36 -11.64 5.76
CA LEU A 13 5.53 -12.41 4.85
C LEU A 13 6.19 -12.36 3.47
N ARG A 14 6.65 -13.51 2.99
CA ARG A 14 7.26 -13.56 1.65
C ARG A 14 6.19 -13.34 0.56
N TYR A 15 4.97 -13.85 0.71
CA TYR A 15 3.91 -13.72 -0.29
C TYR A 15 2.51 -13.77 0.37
N CYS A 16 1.61 -12.82 0.08
CA CYS A 16 0.15 -12.96 0.33
C CYS A 16 -0.54 -13.05 -1.04
N THR A 17 -0.98 -14.25 -1.41
CA THR A 17 -1.44 -14.58 -2.79
C THR A 17 -2.93 -14.37 -3.02
N SER A 18 -3.75 -14.31 -1.96
CA SER A 18 -5.22 -14.20 -2.08
C SER A 18 -5.73 -12.83 -1.61
N VAL A 19 -6.13 -12.71 -0.35
CA VAL A 19 -6.66 -11.48 0.25
C VAL A 19 -6.24 -11.46 1.72
N CYS A 20 -5.54 -10.41 2.13
CA CYS A 20 -5.13 -10.20 3.51
C CYS A 20 -6.00 -9.08 4.12
N HIS A 21 -6.83 -9.39 5.12
CA HIS A 21 -7.64 -8.34 5.79
C HIS A 21 -6.76 -7.37 6.59
N VAL A 22 -5.90 -7.90 7.46
CA VAL A 22 -4.98 -7.09 8.26
C VAL A 22 -3.61 -7.72 8.19
N MET A 23 -2.60 -6.91 7.89
CA MET A 23 -1.20 -7.32 7.87
C MET A 23 -0.36 -6.37 8.73
N LEU A 24 0.44 -6.94 9.63
CA LEU A 24 1.45 -6.19 10.39
C LEU A 24 2.83 -6.74 10.04
N GLY A 25 3.73 -5.86 9.60
CA GLY A 25 5.14 -6.19 9.36
C GLY A 25 5.58 -5.91 7.93
N THR A 26 6.33 -6.84 7.35
CA THR A 26 6.98 -6.66 6.04
C THR A 26 6.44 -7.68 5.05
N ALA A 27 6.04 -7.22 3.87
CA ALA A 27 5.63 -8.07 2.76
C ALA A 27 6.53 -7.86 1.54
N ARG A 28 6.96 -8.96 0.90
CA ARG A 28 7.59 -8.85 -0.43
C ARG A 28 6.54 -8.65 -1.52
N GLN A 29 5.48 -9.46 -1.53
CA GLN A 29 4.40 -9.35 -2.50
C GLN A 29 3.04 -9.55 -1.82
N CYS A 30 2.07 -8.71 -2.18
CA CYS A 30 0.68 -8.79 -1.75
C CYS A 30 -0.25 -8.49 -2.93
N THR A 31 -1.18 -9.38 -3.22
CA THR A 31 -2.20 -9.13 -4.24
C THR A 31 -3.21 -8.11 -3.73
N VAL A 32 -3.96 -8.45 -2.69
CA VAL A 32 -4.98 -7.57 -2.09
C VAL A 32 -4.77 -7.50 -0.58
N CYS A 33 -4.73 -6.29 -0.03
CA CYS A 33 -4.71 -6.06 1.40
C CYS A 33 -5.70 -4.96 1.81
N HIS A 34 -6.57 -5.23 2.78
CA HIS A 34 -7.45 -4.18 3.29
C HIS A 34 -6.69 -3.21 4.18
N VAL A 35 -5.94 -3.71 5.16
CA VAL A 35 -5.17 -2.88 6.09
C VAL A 35 -3.74 -3.42 6.21
N MET A 36 -2.76 -2.61 5.84
CA MET A 36 -1.35 -2.94 5.96
C MET A 36 -0.64 -1.94 6.87
N LEU A 37 -0.07 -2.42 7.97
CA LEU A 37 0.82 -1.64 8.84
C LEU A 37 2.25 -2.16 8.67
N GLY A 38 3.10 -1.38 8.02
CA GLY A 38 4.53 -1.66 7.88
C GLY A 38 5.09 -1.40 6.49
N THR A 39 5.78 -2.39 5.93
CA THR A 39 6.58 -2.24 4.70
C THR A 39 6.12 -3.21 3.61
N ALA A 40 5.75 -2.73 2.43
CA ALA A 40 5.53 -3.57 1.25
C ALA A 40 6.56 -3.27 0.15
N ARG A 41 7.15 -4.33 -0.42
CA ARG A 41 7.91 -4.16 -1.67
C ARG A 41 6.97 -4.03 -2.87
N GLN A 42 6.01 -4.92 -3.01
CA GLN A 42 5.03 -4.89 -4.08
C GLN A 42 3.65 -5.17 -3.52
N CYS A 43 2.70 -4.27 -3.80
CA CYS A 43 1.30 -4.44 -3.48
C CYS A 43 0.46 -4.08 -4.70
N THR A 44 -0.46 -4.95 -5.10
CA THR A 44 -1.34 -4.65 -6.23
C THR A 44 -2.46 -3.73 -5.78
N VAL A 45 -3.25 -4.15 -4.78
CA VAL A 45 -4.34 -3.35 -4.22
C VAL A 45 -4.20 -3.26 -2.72
N CYS A 46 -4.20 -2.03 -2.20
CA CYS A 46 -4.25 -1.77 -0.76
C CYS A 46 -5.35 -0.75 -0.45
N HIS A 47 -6.30 -1.08 0.44
CA HIS A 47 -7.29 -0.08 0.86
C HIS A 47 -6.66 0.94 1.81
N VAL A 48 -5.96 0.48 2.84
CA VAL A 48 -5.33 1.34 3.84
C VAL A 48 -3.90 0.88 4.08
N MET A 49 -2.94 1.72 3.74
CA MET A 49 -1.52 1.47 3.99
C MET A 49 -0.97 2.49 5.00
N LEU A 50 -0.46 2.00 6.12
CA LEU A 50 0.28 2.78 7.10
C LEU A 50 1.74 2.32 7.06
N GLY A 51 2.62 3.13 6.47
CA GLY A 51 4.05 2.88 6.46
C GLY A 51 4.71 3.15 5.11
N THR A 52 5.33 2.12 4.52
CA THR A 52 6.27 2.29 3.41
C THR A 52 5.97 1.29 2.27
N ALA A 53 5.68 1.81 1.07
CA ALA A 53 5.59 1.00 -0.14
C ALA A 53 6.73 1.32 -1.11
N ARG A 54 7.38 0.30 -1.67
CA ARG A 54 8.22 0.50 -2.86
C ARG A 54 7.37 0.62 -4.12
N GLN A 55 6.47 -0.32 -4.34
CA GLN A 55 5.57 -0.33 -5.49
C GLN A 55 4.16 -0.66 -5.02
N CYS A 56 3.23 0.22 -5.35
CA CYS A 56 1.80 0.01 -5.15
C CYS A 56 1.05 0.33 -6.45
N THR A 57 0.19 -0.57 -6.92
CA THR A 57 -0.58 -0.28 -8.14
C THR A 57 -1.76 0.63 -7.78
N VAL A 58 -2.61 0.19 -6.86
CA VAL A 58 -3.77 0.95 -6.38
C VAL A 58 -3.72 1.04 -4.86
N CYS A 59 -3.79 2.27 -4.35
CA CYS A 59 -3.95 2.55 -2.93
C CYS A 59 -5.12 3.50 -2.69
N HIS A 60 -6.11 3.12 -1.89
CA HIS A 60 -7.17 4.06 -1.54
C HIS A 60 -6.68 5.10 -0.54
N VAL A 61 -6.03 4.66 0.53
CA VAL A 61 -5.54 5.56 1.58
C VAL A 61 -4.11 5.17 1.94
N MET A 62 -3.17 6.09 1.72
CA MET A 62 -1.77 5.91 2.04
C MET A 62 -1.34 6.92 3.10
N LEU A 63 -0.93 6.42 4.26
CA LEU A 63 -0.28 7.20 5.32
C LEU A 63 1.18 6.77 5.39
N GLY A 64 2.09 7.63 4.94
CA GLY A 64 3.53 7.38 5.01
C GLY A 64 4.24 7.64 3.70
N THR A 65 5.01 6.68 3.19
CA THR A 65 5.89 6.90 2.04
C THR A 65 5.70 5.87 0.94
N ALA A 66 5.60 6.35 -0.30
CA ALA A 66 5.65 5.51 -1.50
C ALA A 66 6.81 5.91 -2.41
N ARG A 67 7.56 4.93 -2.92
CA ARG A 67 8.48 5.19 -4.03
C ARG A 67 7.73 5.29 -5.35
N GLN A 68 6.87 4.33 -5.63
CA GLN A 68 6.04 4.29 -6.83
C GLN A 68 4.62 3.89 -6.47
N CYS A 69 3.67 4.74 -6.84
CA CYS A 69 2.26 4.45 -6.81
C CYS A 69 1.66 4.71 -8.19
N THR A 70 0.79 3.85 -8.70
CA THR A 70 0.13 4.14 -9.98
C THR A 70 -1.10 5.01 -9.72
N VAL A 71 -2.00 4.54 -8.87
CA VAL A 71 -3.21 5.27 -8.48
C VAL A 71 -3.29 5.36 -6.97
N CYS A 72 -3.40 6.58 -6.45
CA CYS A 72 -3.67 6.85 -5.05
C CYS A 72 -4.91 7.74 -4.91
N HIS A 73 -5.92 7.33 -4.14
CA HIS A 73 -7.05 8.21 -3.88
C HIS A 73 -6.69 9.28 -2.85
N VAL A 74 -6.13 8.88 -1.71
CA VAL A 74 -5.75 9.77 -0.63
C VAL A 74 -4.34 9.46 -0.19
N MET A 75 -3.44 10.44 -0.32
CA MET A 75 -2.06 10.33 0.12
C MET A 75 -1.76 11.35 1.22
N LEU A 76 -1.45 10.86 2.41
CA LEU A 76 -0.91 11.63 3.53
C LEU A 76 0.55 11.23 3.74
N GLY A 77 1.48 12.04 3.26
CA GLY A 77 2.91 11.81 3.46
C GLY A 77 3.77 12.11 2.25
N THR A 78 4.61 11.17 1.80
CA THR A 78 5.56 11.44 0.71
C THR A 78 5.48 10.42 -0.41
N ALA A 79 5.49 10.90 -1.65
CA ALA A 79 5.68 10.06 -2.82
C ALA A 79 6.86 10.52 -3.67
N ARG A 80 7.67 9.57 -4.13
CA ARG A 80 8.65 9.88 -5.18
C ARG A 80 7.96 9.93 -6.55
N GLN A 81 7.13 8.94 -6.86
CA GLN A 81 6.35 8.87 -8.10
C GLN A 81 4.93 8.42 -7.78
N CYS A 82 3.92 9.16 -8.25
CA CYS A 82 2.51 8.77 -8.24
C CYS A 82 1.90 9.14 -9.58
N THR A 83 1.37 8.17 -10.35
CA THR A 83 0.87 8.52 -11.70
C THR A 83 -0.42 9.32 -11.62
N VAL A 84 -1.33 8.94 -10.74
CA VAL A 84 -2.60 9.62 -10.47
C VAL A 84 -2.80 9.70 -8.97
N CYS A 85 -3.00 10.92 -8.46
CA CYS A 85 -3.41 11.16 -7.08
C CYS A 85 -4.69 12.00 -7.07
N HIS A 86 -5.71 11.61 -6.31
CA HIS A 86 -6.92 12.45 -6.19
C HIS A 86 -6.77 13.52 -5.11
N VAL A 87 -6.28 13.13 -3.93
CA VAL A 87 -6.07 14.02 -2.78
C VAL A 87 -4.67 13.80 -2.24
N MET A 88 -3.87 14.86 -2.18
CA MET A 88 -2.52 14.80 -1.61
C MET A 88 -2.36 15.82 -0.49
N LEU A 89 -2.14 15.33 0.73
CA LEU A 89 -1.68 16.10 1.88
C LEU A 89 -0.25 15.67 2.19
N GLY A 90 0.70 16.25 1.48
CA GLY A 90 2.08 15.82 1.59
C GLY A 90 2.98 16.35 0.49
N THR A 91 4.11 15.68 0.28
CA THR A 91 5.08 16.07 -0.74
C THR A 91 5.23 14.98 -1.79
N ALA A 92 5.31 15.42 -3.03
CA ALA A 92 5.49 14.57 -4.19
C ALA A 92 6.63 15.10 -5.04
N ARG A 93 7.54 14.22 -5.48
CA ARG A 93 8.53 14.62 -6.49
C ARG A 93 7.96 14.62 -7.90
N GLN A 94 7.17 13.61 -8.23
CA GLN A 94 6.55 13.45 -9.55
C GLN A 94 5.16 12.86 -9.36
N CYS A 95 4.15 13.72 -9.25
CA CYS A 95 2.78 13.27 -9.11
C CYS A 95 1.82 14.10 -9.95
N THR A 96 0.94 13.43 -10.67
CA THR A 96 -0.19 14.09 -11.35
C THR A 96 -1.37 14.06 -10.39
N CYS A 97 -1.69 15.21 -9.79
CA CYS A 97 -2.88 15.33 -8.96
C CYS A 97 -4.06 15.72 -9.84
N THR A 98 -5.03 14.80 -9.99
CA THR A 98 -6.29 15.06 -10.69
C THR A 98 -7.36 15.32 -9.65
N SER A 99 -7.54 16.59 -9.29
CA SER A 99 -8.70 17.05 -8.54
C SER A 99 -9.92 17.03 -9.48
N PHE A 100 -10.93 16.22 -9.13
CA PHE A 100 -12.28 16.33 -9.68
C PHE A 100 -13.16 17.03 -8.65
#